data_AF-A0A6P8HJQ7-F1
#
_entry.id   AF-A0A6P8HJQ7-F1
#
_cell.length_a   1.000
_cell.length_b   1.000
_cell.length_c   1.000
_cell.angle_alpha   90.00
_cell.angle_beta   90.00
_cell.angle_gamma   90.00
#
_symmetry.space_group_name_H-M   'P 1'
#
loop_
_entity.id
_entity.type
_entity.pdbx_description
1 polymer ?
#
loop_
_entity_poly.entity_id
_entity_poly.type
_entity_poly.pdbx_seq_one_letter_code
_entity_poly.pdbx_strand_id
1 'polypeptide(L)'
;MWFIPWGHTKNKTKDYQEQMRVAELACRAIKESDIAANYSHGQSSRLMYGASGVAEDWVYGNLGVRYSFSVELRDTGHYGFLLPARFIRQSGAEMLKALNAIIMAMKL
;
A
#
# COMPACT_ATOMS: atom_id res chain seq x y z
N MET A 1 3.03 5.23 1.15
CA MET A 1 3.54 4.13 0.32
C MET A 1 2.58 2.95 0.38
N TRP A 2 2.47 2.17 -0.69
CA TRP A 2 1.64 0.96 -0.77
C TRP A 2 2.51 -0.28 -0.92
N PHE A 3 2.58 -1.07 0.13
CA PHE A 3 3.49 -2.21 0.22
C PHE A 3 2.82 -3.51 -0.17
N ILE A 4 3.56 -4.33 -0.91
CA ILE A 4 3.23 -5.74 -1.17
C ILE A 4 4.28 -6.63 -0.48
N PRO A 5 3.95 -7.89 -0.14
CA PRO A 5 4.93 -8.84 0.35
C PRO A 5 6.03 -9.10 -0.71
N TRP A 6 7.24 -9.49 -0.33
CA TRP A 6 7.70 -9.72 1.04
C TRP A 6 8.44 -8.53 1.65
N GLY A 7 8.33 -8.37 2.96
CA GLY A 7 9.21 -7.56 3.79
C GLY A 7 10.49 -8.29 4.18
N HIS A 8 10.41 -9.58 4.49
CA HIS A 8 11.55 -10.32 5.06
C HIS A 8 12.60 -10.79 4.03
N THR A 9 12.29 -10.72 2.73
CA THR A 9 13.19 -11.18 1.65
C THR A 9 12.97 -10.36 0.38
N LYS A 10 13.99 -10.31 -0.51
CA LYS A 10 13.89 -9.68 -1.84
C LYS A 10 13.34 -10.61 -2.93
N ASN A 11 13.03 -11.87 -2.59
CA ASN A 11 12.36 -12.80 -3.49
C ASN A 11 10.95 -12.32 -3.80
N LYS A 12 10.44 -12.64 -4.99
CA LYS A 12 9.06 -12.29 -5.37
C LYS A 12 8.08 -13.31 -4.80
N THR A 13 6.86 -12.88 -4.53
CA THR A 13 5.72 -13.77 -4.25
C THR A 13 5.28 -14.50 -5.52
N LYS A 14 4.51 -15.59 -5.39
CA LYS A 14 3.90 -16.27 -6.55
C LYS A 14 2.87 -15.37 -7.24
N ASP A 15 2.21 -14.50 -6.49
CA ASP A 15 1.18 -13.56 -6.96
C ASP A 15 1.73 -12.15 -7.27
N TYR A 16 3.06 -11.99 -7.39
CA TYR A 16 3.73 -10.68 -7.45
C TYR A 16 3.15 -9.71 -8.49
N GLN A 17 2.89 -10.21 -9.71
CA GLN A 17 2.36 -9.37 -10.78
C GLN A 17 0.96 -8.84 -10.47
N GLU A 18 0.12 -9.66 -9.86
CA GLU A 18 -1.24 -9.28 -9.48
C GLU A 18 -1.22 -8.31 -8.29
N GLN A 19 -0.36 -8.55 -7.29
CA GLN A 19 -0.17 -7.66 -6.16
C GLN A 19 0.35 -6.28 -6.60
N MET A 20 1.36 -6.25 -7.49
CA MET A 20 1.89 -5.01 -8.06
C MET A 20 0.81 -4.25 -8.84
N ARG A 21 0.04 -4.94 -9.69
CA ARG A 21 -1.04 -4.33 -10.47
C ARG A 21 -2.08 -3.65 -9.57
N VAL A 22 -2.51 -4.34 -8.51
CA VAL A 22 -3.52 -3.80 -7.58
C VAL A 22 -2.95 -2.63 -6.75
N ALA A 23 -1.70 -2.72 -6.29
CA ALA A 23 -1.04 -1.62 -5.59
C ALA A 23 -0.84 -0.38 -6.51
N GLU A 24 -0.52 -0.59 -7.79
CA GLU A 24 -0.43 0.49 -8.77
C GLU A 24 -1.78 1.18 -8.97
N LEU A 25 -2.87 0.41 -9.11
CA LEU A 25 -4.23 0.95 -9.25
C LEU A 25 -4.64 1.78 -8.03
N ALA A 26 -4.27 1.35 -6.82
CA ALA A 26 -4.50 2.10 -5.60
C ALA A 26 -3.82 3.49 -5.66
N CYS A 27 -2.52 3.52 -5.96
CA CYS A 27 -1.75 4.76 -6.06
C CYS A 27 -2.24 5.66 -7.20
N ARG A 28 -2.62 5.07 -8.34
CA ARG A 28 -3.16 5.80 -9.50
C ARG A 28 -4.49 6.46 -9.17
N ALA A 29 -5.40 5.74 -8.51
CA ALA A 29 -6.70 6.29 -8.09
C ALA A 29 -6.57 7.48 -7.13
N ILE A 30 -5.59 7.44 -6.22
CA ILE A 30 -5.27 8.59 -5.37
C ILE A 30 -4.72 9.74 -6.22
N LYS A 31 -3.80 9.44 -7.14
CA LYS A 31 -3.12 10.44 -7.96
C LYS A 31 -4.06 11.18 -8.91
N GLU A 32 -5.04 10.48 -9.47
CA GLU A 32 -6.05 11.02 -10.40
C GLU A 32 -7.22 11.70 -9.68
N SER A 33 -7.31 11.56 -8.35
CA SER A 33 -8.28 12.31 -7.56
C SER A 33 -7.93 13.79 -7.48
N ASP A 34 -8.93 14.58 -7.12
CA ASP A 34 -8.85 16.00 -6.78
C ASP A 34 -7.86 16.32 -5.64
N ILE A 35 -7.41 15.31 -4.89
CA ILE A 35 -6.39 15.42 -3.84
C ILE A 35 -4.96 15.28 -4.42
N ALA A 36 -4.82 14.52 -5.50
CA ALA A 36 -3.62 14.33 -6.32
C ALA A 36 -2.32 13.96 -5.59
N ALA A 37 -2.42 13.27 -4.44
CA ALA A 37 -1.27 12.84 -3.66
C ALA A 37 -0.43 11.78 -4.38
N ASN A 38 0.88 11.83 -4.15
CA ASN A 38 1.84 10.89 -4.73
C ASN A 38 2.15 9.79 -3.72
N TYR A 39 1.79 8.56 -4.05
CA TYR A 39 2.16 7.36 -3.29
C TYR A 39 3.02 6.45 -4.17
N SER A 40 4.17 6.02 -3.63
CA SER A 40 4.95 4.93 -4.23
C SER A 40 4.35 3.57 -3.86
N HIS A 41 4.55 2.57 -4.71
CA HIS A 41 4.10 1.19 -4.47
C HIS A 41 5.21 0.19 -4.81
N GLY A 42 5.21 -0.97 -4.15
CA GLY A 42 6.21 -2.00 -4.41
C GLY A 42 6.39 -3.00 -3.28
N GLN A 43 7.27 -3.96 -3.51
CA GLN A 43 7.65 -4.95 -2.50
C GLN A 43 8.28 -4.26 -1.28
N SER A 44 7.77 -4.53 -0.07
CA SER A 44 8.19 -3.89 1.19
C SER A 44 9.72 -3.84 1.32
N SER A 45 10.39 -4.99 1.13
CA SER A 45 11.85 -5.11 1.28
C SER A 45 12.67 -4.31 0.26
N ARG A 46 12.08 -3.95 -0.87
CA ARG A 46 12.74 -3.23 -1.99
C ARG A 46 12.40 -1.75 -1.96
N LEU A 47 11.19 -1.41 -1.56
CA LEU A 47 10.73 -0.03 -1.47
C LEU A 47 11.29 0.68 -0.22
N MET A 48 11.53 -0.09 0.85
CA MET A 48 12.11 0.41 2.10
C MET A 48 13.39 -0.34 2.46
N TYR A 49 13.27 -1.35 3.33
CA TYR A 49 14.38 -2.17 3.84
C TYR A 49 13.85 -3.55 4.22
N GLY A 50 14.75 -4.53 4.38
CA GLY A 50 14.36 -5.87 4.81
C GLY A 50 13.87 -5.89 6.26
N ALA A 51 12.64 -6.36 6.49
CA ALA A 51 12.01 -6.42 7.80
C ALA A 51 11.26 -7.75 7.97
N SER A 52 11.58 -8.51 9.03
CA SER A 52 10.88 -9.76 9.36
C SER A 52 9.69 -9.50 10.30
N GLY A 53 8.72 -10.43 10.31
CA GLY A 53 7.57 -10.38 11.23
C GLY A 53 6.52 -9.33 10.88
N VAL A 54 6.58 -8.72 9.70
CA VAL A 54 5.58 -7.75 9.24
C VAL A 54 4.24 -8.45 8.97
N ALA A 55 3.14 -7.76 9.28
CA ALA A 55 1.81 -8.34 9.25
C ALA A 55 1.41 -8.79 7.84
N GLU A 56 1.76 -8.01 6.80
CA GLU A 56 1.39 -8.34 5.43
C GLU A 56 2.05 -9.65 4.95
N ASP A 57 3.27 -9.92 5.40
CA ASP A 57 4.00 -11.15 5.10
C ASP A 57 3.32 -12.35 5.76
N TRP A 58 2.97 -12.24 7.04
CA TRP A 58 2.33 -13.35 7.75
C TRP A 58 0.95 -13.66 7.18
N VAL A 59 0.14 -12.64 6.91
CA VAL A 59 -1.19 -12.79 6.30
C VAL A 59 -1.10 -13.44 4.91
N TYR A 60 -0.14 -13.03 4.09
CA TYR A 60 0.04 -13.64 2.77
C TYR A 60 0.60 -15.06 2.84
N GLY A 61 1.68 -15.25 3.60
CA GLY A 61 2.43 -16.51 3.64
C GLY A 61 1.75 -17.62 4.43
N ASN A 62 1.15 -17.28 5.57
CA ASN A 62 0.56 -18.27 6.48
C ASN A 62 -0.95 -18.47 6.24
N LEU A 63 -1.68 -17.38 5.95
CA LEU A 63 -3.13 -17.48 5.70
C LEU A 63 -3.48 -17.62 4.21
N GLY A 64 -2.51 -17.45 3.30
CA GLY A 64 -2.74 -17.57 1.87
C GLY A 64 -3.58 -16.44 1.27
N VAL A 65 -3.74 -15.32 1.97
CA VAL A 65 -4.54 -14.18 1.49
C VAL A 65 -3.75 -13.43 0.42
N ARG A 66 -4.12 -13.63 -0.85
CA ARG A 66 -3.45 -13.05 -2.03
C ARG A 66 -3.29 -11.53 -1.93
N TYR A 67 -4.34 -10.85 -1.50
CA TYR A 67 -4.43 -9.39 -1.41
C TYR A 67 -4.08 -8.89 -0.01
N SER A 68 -2.81 -9.00 0.35
CA SER A 68 -2.26 -8.53 1.63
C SER A 68 -1.38 -7.30 1.39
N PHE A 69 -1.68 -6.18 2.05
CA PHE A 69 -1.01 -4.89 1.82
C PHE A 69 -0.80 -4.15 3.13
N SER A 70 0.30 -3.40 3.21
CA SER A 70 0.55 -2.41 4.26
C SER A 70 0.63 -1.03 3.63
N VAL A 71 0.03 -0.01 4.25
CA VAL A 71 -0.04 1.34 3.68
C VAL A 71 0.50 2.36 4.67
N GLU A 72 1.48 3.13 4.23
CA GLU A 72 1.99 4.31 4.95
C GLU A 72 1.30 5.55 4.39
N LEU A 73 0.63 6.29 5.26
CA LEU A 73 -0.17 7.45 4.90
C LEU A 73 0.68 8.71 4.74
N ARG A 74 0.03 9.87 4.73
CA ARG A 74 0.70 11.18 4.78
C ARG A 74 1.44 11.36 6.12
N ASP A 75 2.48 12.18 6.17
CA ASP A 75 3.16 12.84 5.05
C ASP A 75 4.52 12.18 4.77
N THR A 76 5.41 12.88 4.06
CA THR A 76 6.75 12.37 3.74
C THR A 76 7.81 12.86 4.73
N GLY A 77 7.41 13.22 5.97
CA GLY A 77 8.32 13.56 7.06
C GLY A 77 8.39 15.04 7.45
N HIS A 78 7.53 15.91 6.91
CA HIS A 78 7.51 17.32 7.34
C HIS A 78 6.84 17.45 8.72
N TYR A 79 5.69 16.80 8.90
CA TYR A 79 5.01 16.66 10.18
C TYR A 79 5.16 15.25 10.77
N GLY A 80 5.33 14.22 9.92
CA GLY A 80 5.40 12.83 10.34
C GLY A 80 4.18 12.43 11.17
N PHE A 81 4.41 11.85 12.35
CA PHE A 81 3.35 11.43 13.26
C PHE A 81 2.52 12.59 13.84
N LEU A 82 3.01 13.83 13.76
CA LEU A 82 2.31 15.02 14.24
C LEU A 82 1.56 15.75 13.11
N LEU A 83 1.05 14.99 12.13
CA LEU A 83 0.29 15.54 11.01
C LEU A 83 -0.92 16.36 11.52
N PRO A 84 -1.05 17.64 11.13
CA PRO A 84 -2.13 18.49 11.61
C PRO A 84 -3.52 17.93 11.29
N ALA A 85 -4.46 18.07 12.24
CA ALA A 85 -5.81 17.53 12.14
C ALA A 85 -6.58 17.94 10.87
N ARG A 86 -6.26 19.10 10.28
CA ARG A 86 -6.82 19.54 8.99
C ARG A 86 -6.59 18.55 7.83
N PHE A 87 -5.56 17.70 7.91
CA PHE A 87 -5.27 16.70 6.89
C PHE A 87 -6.04 15.38 7.06
N ILE A 88 -6.71 15.15 8.20
CA ILE A 88 -7.42 13.88 8.48
C ILE A 88 -8.44 13.56 7.38
N ARG A 89 -9.28 14.54 7.01
CA ARG A 89 -10.29 14.35 5.96
C ARG A 89 -9.68 14.06 4.59
N GLN A 90 -8.56 14.71 4.27
CA GLN A 90 -7.86 14.50 3.00
C GLN A 90 -7.24 13.10 2.96
N SER A 91 -6.50 12.69 4.00
CA SER A 91 -5.93 11.34 4.10
C SER A 91 -7.00 10.24 4.05
N GLY A 92 -8.14 10.43 4.73
CA GLY A 92 -9.24 9.46 4.67
C GLY A 92 -9.88 9.37 3.27
N ALA A 93 -10.06 10.50 2.59
CA ALA A 93 -10.62 10.52 1.24
C ALA A 93 -9.68 9.86 0.22
N GLU A 94 -8.35 10.04 0.34
CA GLU A 94 -7.36 9.30 -0.47
C GLU A 94 -7.52 7.79 -0.31
N MET A 95 -7.57 7.33 0.94
CA MET A 95 -7.68 5.90 1.23
C MET A 95 -8.99 5.31 0.70
N LEU A 96 -10.10 6.04 0.83
CA LEU A 96 -11.38 5.58 0.27
C LEU A 96 -11.33 5.44 -1.26
N LYS A 97 -10.68 6.38 -1.96
CA LYS A 97 -10.50 6.28 -3.43
C LYS A 97 -9.67 5.06 -3.82
N ALA A 98 -8.55 4.83 -3.13
CA ALA A 98 -7.71 3.65 -3.35
C ALA A 98 -8.46 2.35 -3.07
N LEU A 99 -9.15 2.25 -1.92
CA LEU A 99 -9.89 1.05 -1.51
C LEU A 99 -10.99 0.70 -2.52
N ASN A 100 -11.77 1.68 -2.99
CA ASN A 100 -12.78 1.45 -4.02
C ASN A 100 -12.14 0.91 -5.31
N ALA A 101 -11.03 1.51 -5.76
CA ALA A 101 -10.34 1.09 -6.98
C ALA A 101 -9.82 -0.35 -6.88
N ILE A 102 -9.20 -0.74 -5.77
CA ILE A 102 -8.66 -2.09 -5.63
C ILE A 102 -9.77 -3.14 -5.48
N ILE A 103 -10.83 -2.86 -4.72
CA ILE A 103 -11.94 -3.80 -4.51
C ILE A 103 -12.61 -4.14 -5.85
N MET A 104 -12.84 -3.13 -6.70
CA MET A 104 -13.39 -3.34 -8.04
C MET A 104 -12.45 -4.11 -8.98
N ALA A 105 -11.14 -4.08 -8.71
CA ALA A 105 -10.12 -4.67 -9.57
C ALA A 105 -9.65 -6.07 -9.12
N MET A 106 -9.97 -6.49 -7.89
CA MET A 106 -9.58 -7.79 -7.34
C MET A 106 -10.25 -8.95 -8.08
N LYS A 107 -9.49 -10.01 -8.33
CA LYS A 107 -9.92 -11.27 -8.95
C LYS A 107 -10.01 -12.33 -7.86
N LEU A 108 -11.24 -12.59 -7.41
CA LEU A 108 -11.55 -13.60 -6.41
C LEU A 108 -11.64 -14.99 -7.04
#